data_AF-W5LXL7-F1
#
_entry.id   AF-W5LXL7-F1
#
_cell.length_a   1.000
_cell.length_b   1.000
_cell.length_c   1.000
_cell.angle_alpha   90.00
_cell.angle_beta   90.00
_cell.angle_gamma   90.00
#
_symmetry.space_group_name_H-M   'P 1'
#
loop_
_entity.id
_entity.type
_entity.pdbx_description
1 polymer ?
#
loop_
_entity_poly.entity_id
_entity_poly.type
_entity_poly.pdbx_seq_one_letter_code
_entity_poly.pdbx_strand_id
1 'polypeptide(L)'
;MLRNVYLTLLCTGLWGVPSCCARQYHFVSLEKNWTEAQSYCRENYTDLAVIDSPEDNEQLLQTAGNPLQYAGWIGLYWDQWSWKWSMGNIRLDNRNGSDFTSWATGQPENYGGKENCGIMESRGLWHDYPCSCSFYFICYQEGSDAAGSYFLIETNKNFTAAQRSCREHHTDLASVRNRSENEEIRLTARGNYVWIGLFMEPWKWSSPSNPAFRNWADGVPDNAAGNEDCASLLMAGSSAGYWNGTGCDQRLPFFCFSEKKRVVMRVGLQLEKGKNPNEPGVRESLLNQMRGLLSKHTVMDRTSLKWKEQKDGLVFHPEKDKGEIWDPRFTQSLQSVFVVLSVDSPHFDYWFVWLFQY
;
A
#
# COMPACT_ATOMS: atom_id res chain seq x y z
N MET A 1 26.03 -31.61 -23.18
CA MET A 1 26.28 -30.52 -22.22
C MET A 1 25.00 -29.69 -22.12
N LEU A 2 24.21 -29.86 -21.07
CA LEU A 2 23.04 -29.02 -20.82
C LEU A 2 23.53 -27.66 -20.32
N ARG A 3 23.37 -26.62 -21.13
CA ARG A 3 23.53 -25.23 -20.71
C ARG A 3 22.17 -24.73 -20.24
N ASN A 4 22.03 -24.53 -18.93
CA ASN A 4 20.90 -23.80 -18.37
C ASN A 4 21.02 -22.34 -18.81
N VAL A 5 20.04 -21.83 -19.55
CA VAL A 5 19.91 -20.41 -19.88
C VAL A 5 18.70 -19.88 -19.12
N TYR A 6 18.94 -19.01 -18.14
CA TYR A 6 17.89 -18.29 -17.42
C TYR A 6 17.62 -16.97 -18.14
N LEU A 7 16.41 -16.79 -18.67
CA LEU A 7 15.93 -15.53 -19.22
C LEU A 7 15.02 -14.86 -18.18
N THR A 8 15.55 -13.88 -17.46
CA THR A 8 14.77 -12.95 -16.64
C THR A 8 14.14 -11.89 -17.53
N LEU A 9 12.82 -11.96 -17.73
CA LEU A 9 12.05 -10.85 -18.27
C LEU A 9 11.36 -10.11 -17.11
N LEU A 10 11.74 -8.85 -16.91
CA LEU A 10 11.02 -7.89 -16.09
C LEU A 10 9.74 -7.50 -16.84
N CYS A 11 8.58 -7.80 -16.28
CA CYS A 11 7.31 -7.29 -16.81
C CYS A 11 7.19 -5.80 -16.47
N THR A 12 7.69 -4.93 -17.35
CA THR A 12 7.27 -3.53 -17.39
C THR A 12 6.14 -3.39 -18.40
N GLY A 13 4.93 -3.10 -17.92
CA GLY A 13 3.86 -2.55 -18.75
C GLY A 13 2.52 -3.28 -18.72
N LEU A 14 1.72 -2.97 -17.70
CA LEU A 14 0.30 -2.64 -17.84
C LEU A 14 -0.08 -1.83 -16.59
N TRP A 15 -0.43 -0.56 -16.77
CA TRP A 15 -0.97 0.30 -15.73
C TRP A 15 -2.33 -0.24 -15.26
N GLY A 16 -2.26 -1.09 -14.25
CA GLY A 16 -3.30 -1.37 -13.29
C GLY A 16 -2.56 -1.51 -11.97
N VAL A 17 -3.01 -0.77 -10.95
CA VAL A 17 -2.53 -0.72 -9.56
C VAL A 17 -1.81 -2.01 -9.15
N PRO A 18 -0.63 -1.96 -8.47
CA PRO A 18 -0.01 -3.17 -7.97
C PRO A 18 -1.07 -3.96 -7.21
N SER A 19 -1.44 -5.12 -7.75
CA SER A 19 -2.32 -6.06 -7.07
C SER A 19 -1.55 -6.51 -5.85
N CYS A 20 -1.72 -5.76 -4.77
CA CYS A 20 -1.17 -6.01 -3.45
C CYS A 20 -1.44 -7.48 -3.13
N CYS A 21 -0.41 -8.21 -2.73
CA CYS A 21 -0.50 -9.61 -2.37
C CYS A 21 -1.74 -9.85 -1.50
N ALA A 22 -2.57 -10.84 -1.85
CA ALA A 22 -3.71 -11.18 -1.01
C ALA A 22 -3.20 -11.55 0.38
N ARG A 23 -3.65 -10.83 1.41
CA ARG A 23 -3.23 -11.06 2.79
C ARG A 23 -4.06 -12.19 3.39
N GLN A 24 -3.41 -13.03 4.19
CA GLN A 24 -4.09 -14.00 5.04
C GLN A 24 -3.92 -13.57 6.49
N TYR A 25 -5.02 -13.39 7.21
CA TYR A 25 -4.99 -12.99 8.61
C TYR A 25 -4.99 -14.18 9.56
N HIS A 26 -4.35 -13.98 10.72
CA HIS A 26 -4.20 -14.98 11.77
C HIS A 26 -4.48 -14.32 13.13
N PHE A 27 -5.46 -14.84 13.87
CA PHE A 27 -5.71 -14.41 15.24
C PHE A 27 -4.82 -15.19 16.21
N VAL A 28 -4.14 -14.45 17.09
CA VAL A 28 -3.28 -15.01 18.14
C VAL A 28 -3.86 -14.61 19.49
N SER A 29 -4.29 -15.59 20.26
CA SER A 29 -4.95 -15.39 21.56
C SER A 29 -3.99 -15.08 22.72
N LEU A 30 -2.68 -15.02 22.46
CA LEU A 30 -1.67 -14.66 23.46
C LEU A 30 -1.74 -13.16 23.77
N GLU A 31 -1.68 -12.79 25.04
CA GLU A 31 -1.71 -11.39 25.46
C GLU A 31 -0.31 -10.78 25.48
N LYS A 32 -0.10 -9.77 24.63
CA LYS A 32 1.19 -9.09 24.47
C LYS A 32 0.98 -7.58 24.39
N ASN A 33 1.99 -6.81 24.75
CA ASN A 33 2.01 -5.40 24.38
C ASN A 33 2.21 -5.25 22.87
N TRP A 34 1.99 -4.07 22.31
CA TRP A 34 1.98 -3.89 20.85
C TRP A 34 3.33 -4.28 20.21
N THR A 35 4.45 -3.90 20.84
CA THR A 35 5.81 -4.19 20.33
C THR A 35 6.14 -5.68 20.40
N GLU A 36 5.76 -6.36 21.49
CA GLU A 36 5.90 -7.80 21.64
C GLU A 36 5.03 -8.56 20.63
N ALA A 37 3.81 -8.09 20.39
CA ALA A 37 2.89 -8.65 19.40
C ALA A 37 3.47 -8.52 17.97
N GLN A 38 4.00 -7.34 17.64
CA GLN A 38 4.71 -7.11 16.38
C GLN A 38 5.89 -8.05 16.20
N SER A 39 6.73 -8.18 17.22
CA SER A 39 7.89 -9.07 17.20
C SER A 39 7.46 -10.52 16.95
N TYR A 40 6.43 -10.99 17.65
CA TYR A 40 5.86 -12.31 17.43
C TYR A 40 5.36 -12.49 15.98
N CYS A 41 4.62 -11.51 15.44
CA CYS A 41 4.13 -11.61 14.07
C CYS A 41 5.26 -11.61 13.04
N ARG A 42 6.35 -10.88 13.26
CA ARG A 42 7.52 -10.89 12.37
C ARG A 42 8.36 -12.15 12.47
N GLU A 43 8.34 -12.82 13.62
CA GLU A 43 8.99 -14.12 13.82
C GLU A 43 8.20 -15.27 13.19
N ASN A 44 6.86 -15.23 13.21
CA ASN A 44 6.00 -16.35 12.84
C ASN A 44 5.21 -16.15 11.54
N TYR A 45 5.05 -14.90 11.09
CA TYR A 45 4.25 -14.49 9.94
C TYR A 45 4.98 -13.37 9.16
N THR A 46 4.25 -12.42 8.54
CA THR A 46 4.87 -11.24 7.91
C THR A 46 4.98 -10.08 8.91
N ASP A 47 3.85 -9.59 9.45
CA ASP A 47 3.81 -8.53 10.47
C ASP A 47 2.42 -8.50 11.14
N LEU A 48 2.17 -7.55 12.03
CA LEU A 48 0.82 -7.25 12.54
C LEU A 48 -0.13 -6.89 11.40
N ALA A 49 -1.40 -7.27 11.55
CA ALA A 49 -2.42 -7.13 10.52
C ALA A 49 -2.56 -5.69 10.03
N VAL A 50 -2.59 -5.56 8.71
CA VAL A 50 -2.81 -4.31 7.99
C VAL A 50 -4.19 -4.37 7.36
N ILE A 51 -5.01 -3.34 7.58
CA ILE A 51 -6.41 -3.31 7.09
C ILE A 51 -6.53 -2.19 6.05
N ASP A 52 -6.68 -2.57 4.78
CA ASP A 52 -6.75 -1.63 3.66
C ASP A 52 -8.15 -1.54 3.03
N SER A 53 -9.11 -2.36 3.50
CA SER A 53 -10.48 -2.35 3.01
C SER A 53 -11.51 -2.81 4.05
N PRO A 54 -12.82 -2.58 3.81
CA PRO A 54 -13.89 -3.15 4.63
C PRO A 54 -13.85 -4.69 4.71
N GLU A 55 -13.47 -5.35 3.62
CA GLU A 55 -13.36 -6.81 3.54
C GLU A 55 -12.25 -7.34 4.45
N ASP A 56 -11.12 -6.63 4.57
CA ASP A 56 -10.06 -6.97 5.52
C ASP A 56 -10.60 -6.93 6.96
N ASN A 57 -11.33 -5.87 7.33
CA ASN A 57 -11.94 -5.74 8.66
C ASN A 57 -12.88 -6.91 8.99
N GLU A 58 -13.77 -7.26 8.06
CA GLU A 58 -14.68 -8.38 8.24
C GLU A 58 -13.92 -9.70 8.38
N GLN A 59 -12.87 -9.91 7.58
CA GLN A 59 -12.04 -11.12 7.66
C GLN A 59 -11.33 -11.26 9.01
N LEU A 60 -10.83 -10.16 9.60
CA LEU A 60 -10.23 -10.19 10.94
C LEU A 60 -11.26 -10.62 11.98
N LEU A 61 -12.47 -10.05 11.96
CA LEU A 61 -13.55 -10.44 12.89
C LEU A 61 -13.89 -11.93 12.77
N GLN A 62 -14.03 -12.43 11.54
CA GLN A 62 -14.28 -13.85 11.29
C GLN A 62 -13.15 -14.75 11.83
N THR A 63 -11.90 -14.29 11.74
CA THR A 63 -10.72 -15.04 12.22
C THR A 63 -10.67 -15.12 13.75
N ALA A 64 -11.16 -14.09 14.45
CA ALA A 64 -11.26 -14.10 15.92
C ALA A 64 -12.42 -14.98 16.44
N GLY A 65 -13.46 -15.21 15.63
CA GLY A 65 -14.62 -16.01 15.99
C GLY A 65 -15.49 -15.33 17.05
N ASN A 66 -15.67 -15.99 18.20
CA ASN A 66 -16.33 -15.41 19.39
C ASN A 66 -15.30 -15.18 20.50
N PRO A 67 -14.45 -14.15 20.39
CA PRO A 67 -13.43 -13.92 21.38
C PRO A 67 -14.06 -13.55 22.74
N LEU A 68 -13.48 -14.09 23.82
CA LEU A 68 -13.80 -13.65 25.19
C LEU A 68 -13.31 -12.22 25.47
N GLN A 69 -12.41 -11.71 24.64
CA GLN A 69 -11.79 -10.40 24.78
C GLN A 69 -12.40 -9.37 23.84
N TYR A 70 -12.41 -8.12 24.30
CA TYR A 70 -13.10 -7.03 23.61
C TYR A 70 -12.31 -6.44 22.44
N ALA A 71 -10.97 -6.52 22.46
CA ALA A 71 -10.12 -5.89 21.45
C ALA A 71 -8.86 -6.73 21.16
N GLY A 72 -8.28 -6.54 19.97
CA GLY A 72 -7.01 -7.16 19.59
C GLY A 72 -6.12 -6.23 18.79
N TRP A 73 -4.80 -6.32 18.97
CA TRP A 73 -3.86 -5.45 18.28
C TRP A 73 -3.89 -5.62 16.77
N ILE A 74 -3.83 -4.48 16.09
CA ILE A 74 -3.59 -4.37 14.65
C ILE A 74 -2.29 -3.57 14.42
N GLY A 75 -1.78 -3.61 13.20
CA GLY A 75 -0.48 -3.04 12.85
C GLY A 75 -0.43 -1.53 12.76
N LEU A 76 -1.49 -0.81 13.12
CA LEU A 76 -1.56 0.64 13.06
C LEU A 76 -1.06 1.25 14.39
N TYR A 77 -0.15 2.22 14.29
CA TYR A 77 0.47 2.92 15.44
C TYR A 77 0.70 4.40 15.12
N TRP A 78 0.87 5.21 16.15
CA TRP A 78 1.13 6.63 16.06
C TRP A 78 2.64 6.89 15.86
N ASP A 79 3.02 7.31 14.66
CA ASP A 79 4.37 7.78 14.32
C ASP A 79 4.47 9.29 14.63
N GLN A 80 4.68 9.58 15.92
CA GLN A 80 4.72 10.92 16.54
C GLN A 80 5.65 11.96 15.88
N TRP A 81 6.51 11.57 14.93
CA TRP A 81 7.50 12.47 14.34
C TRP A 81 7.51 12.48 12.81
N SER A 82 6.49 11.92 12.15
CA SER A 82 6.46 11.90 10.69
C SER A 82 5.71 13.07 10.09
N TRP A 83 6.29 14.26 10.19
CA TRP A 83 5.89 15.39 9.36
C TRP A 83 6.12 15.12 7.88
N LYS A 84 5.18 15.57 7.05
CA LYS A 84 5.19 15.39 5.60
C LYS A 84 4.75 16.67 4.90
N TRP A 85 5.22 16.83 3.69
CA TRP A 85 4.71 17.82 2.75
C TRP A 85 3.53 17.25 1.98
N SER A 86 2.45 18.02 1.88
CA SER A 86 1.21 17.67 1.19
C SER A 86 1.43 17.34 -0.28
N MET A 87 2.35 18.09 -0.90
CA MET A 87 2.85 17.84 -2.24
C MET A 87 3.82 16.65 -2.23
N GLY A 88 3.50 15.61 -3.00
CA GLY A 88 4.36 14.43 -3.15
C GLY A 88 4.44 13.53 -1.91
N ASN A 89 3.77 13.87 -0.81
CA ASN A 89 3.77 13.10 0.44
C ASN A 89 5.20 12.86 0.98
N ILE A 90 6.09 13.84 0.77
CA ILE A 90 7.52 13.76 1.07
C ILE A 90 7.73 13.94 2.57
N ARG A 91 8.42 13.00 3.22
CA ARG A 91 8.75 13.11 4.65
C ARG A 91 9.68 14.29 4.89
N LEU A 92 9.45 14.98 6.00
CA LEU A 92 10.41 15.90 6.60
C LEU A 92 11.46 15.06 7.34
N ASP A 93 12.27 14.28 6.61
CA ASP A 93 13.34 13.46 7.20
C ASP A 93 14.71 13.66 6.53
N ASN A 94 15.76 13.46 7.33
CA ASN A 94 17.17 13.71 7.02
C ASN A 94 17.76 12.84 5.90
N ARG A 95 16.96 12.03 5.19
CA ARG A 95 17.48 11.00 4.26
C ARG A 95 17.60 11.46 2.81
N ASN A 96 16.94 12.55 2.42
CA ASN A 96 16.90 13.00 1.02
C ASN A 96 17.44 14.42 0.76
N GLY A 97 18.22 15.00 1.69
CA GLY A 97 19.17 16.07 1.33
C GLY A 97 18.70 17.52 1.49
N SER A 98 17.75 17.82 2.37
CA SER A 98 17.75 19.15 3.01
C SER A 98 17.42 19.04 4.49
N ASP A 99 18.42 19.28 5.35
CA ASP A 99 18.30 19.41 6.82
C ASP A 99 17.53 20.69 7.22
N PHE A 100 16.73 21.25 6.31
CA PHE A 100 16.11 22.53 6.52
C PHE A 100 14.78 22.37 7.26
N THR A 101 14.76 22.87 8.49
CA THR A 101 13.54 23.14 9.23
C THR A 101 13.58 24.57 9.74
N SER A 102 12.41 25.18 9.90
CA SER A 102 12.27 26.53 10.47
C SER A 102 11.33 26.53 11.67
N TRP A 103 11.25 25.42 12.42
CA TRP A 103 10.42 25.33 13.63
C TRP A 103 10.76 26.45 14.62
N ALA A 104 9.73 27.08 15.20
CA ALA A 104 9.93 28.02 16.28
C ALA A 104 10.48 27.32 17.53
N THR A 105 11.07 28.08 18.45
CA THR A 105 11.59 27.51 19.70
C THR A 105 10.48 26.82 20.48
N GLY A 106 10.64 25.52 20.74
CA GLY A 106 9.67 24.69 21.46
C GLY A 106 8.76 23.84 20.55
N GLN A 107 8.77 24.10 19.24
CA GLN A 107 7.93 23.40 18.27
C GLN A 107 8.67 22.22 17.60
N PRO A 108 7.95 21.22 17.07
CA PRO A 108 6.52 20.99 17.30
C PRO A 108 6.26 20.41 18.70
N GLU A 109 5.23 20.91 19.40
CA GLU A 109 4.89 20.45 20.77
C GLU A 109 3.63 19.60 20.86
N ASN A 110 2.84 19.53 19.78
CA ASN A 110 1.58 18.82 19.72
C ASN A 110 0.63 19.12 20.89
N TYR A 111 0.37 20.41 21.16
CA TYR A 111 -0.40 20.85 22.32
C TYR A 111 -1.80 20.22 22.31
N GLY A 112 -2.11 19.47 23.38
CA GLY A 112 -3.38 18.75 23.51
C GLY A 112 -3.60 17.62 22.49
N GLY A 113 -2.53 17.14 21.83
CA GLY A 113 -2.56 15.98 20.93
C GLY A 113 -3.26 16.20 19.59
N LYS A 114 -3.53 17.46 19.21
CA LYS A 114 -4.41 17.81 18.08
C LYS A 114 -3.74 18.68 17.02
N GLU A 115 -2.45 18.97 17.15
CA GLU A 115 -1.73 19.92 16.30
C GLU A 115 -1.01 19.21 15.15
N ASN A 116 -1.79 18.71 14.20
CA ASN A 116 -1.26 17.87 13.11
C ASN A 116 -0.99 18.66 11.82
N CYS A 117 -1.07 20.00 11.83
CA CYS A 117 -0.90 20.84 10.64
C CYS A 117 0.03 22.01 10.91
N GLY A 118 0.92 22.32 9.96
CA GLY A 118 1.93 23.36 10.12
C GLY A 118 1.48 24.71 9.56
N ILE A 119 1.64 25.76 10.37
CA ILE A 119 1.54 27.16 9.92
C ILE A 119 2.91 27.80 9.86
N MET A 120 3.05 28.81 9.00
CA MET A 120 4.17 29.74 9.03
C MET A 120 3.73 31.04 9.69
N GLU A 121 4.48 31.49 10.70
CA GLU A 121 4.28 32.77 11.37
C GLU A 121 5.03 33.92 10.65
N SER A 122 4.80 35.15 11.10
CA SER A 122 5.28 36.39 10.46
C SER A 122 6.80 36.46 10.22
N ARG A 123 7.60 35.78 11.06
CA ARG A 123 9.07 35.72 10.94
C ARG A 123 9.57 34.56 10.08
N GLY A 124 8.66 33.77 9.49
CA GLY A 124 9.01 32.59 8.72
C GLY A 124 9.36 31.37 9.58
N LEU A 125 8.99 31.40 10.86
CA LEU A 125 9.09 30.23 11.75
C LEU A 125 7.82 29.39 11.67
N TRP A 126 7.94 28.09 11.88
CA TRP A 126 6.83 27.15 11.78
C TRP A 126 6.31 26.79 13.17
N HIS A 127 5.00 26.62 13.23
CA HIS A 127 4.29 26.09 14.38
C HIS A 127 3.41 24.92 13.95
N ASP A 128 3.24 23.93 14.81
CA ASP A 128 2.14 22.99 14.67
C ASP A 128 0.86 23.59 15.26
N TYR A 129 -0.29 23.30 14.62
CA TYR A 129 -1.57 23.88 14.99
C TYR A 129 -2.72 22.92 14.64
N PRO A 130 -3.90 23.02 15.31
CA PRO A 130 -5.02 22.16 14.98
C PRO A 130 -5.52 22.40 13.56
N CYS A 131 -5.57 21.33 12.76
CA CYS A 131 -5.95 21.37 11.35
C CYS A 131 -7.36 21.95 11.09
N SER A 132 -8.22 21.98 12.11
CA SER A 132 -9.58 22.52 12.07
C SER A 132 -9.65 24.05 12.17
N CYS A 133 -8.59 24.70 12.67
CA CYS A 133 -8.49 26.16 12.72
C CYS A 133 -8.50 26.75 11.32
N SER A 134 -8.86 28.02 11.18
CA SER A 134 -8.95 28.68 9.87
C SER A 134 -7.92 29.77 9.72
N PHE A 135 -7.10 29.69 8.67
CA PHE A 135 -6.07 30.67 8.32
C PHE A 135 -6.11 30.97 6.82
N TYR A 136 -5.43 32.03 6.41
CA TYR A 136 -4.97 32.21 5.04
C TYR A 136 -3.95 31.12 4.69
N PHE A 137 -3.62 30.97 3.42
CA PHE A 137 -2.77 29.86 2.99
C PHE A 137 -1.96 30.20 1.76
N ILE A 138 -0.82 29.52 1.61
CA ILE A 138 0.09 29.69 0.47
C ILE A 138 -0.04 28.49 -0.45
N CYS A 139 -0.48 28.73 -1.68
CA CYS A 139 -0.46 27.72 -2.74
C CYS A 139 0.86 27.79 -3.50
N TYR A 140 1.33 26.63 -3.96
CA TYR A 140 2.46 26.51 -4.87
C TYR A 140 1.97 26.11 -6.27
N GLN A 141 2.59 26.67 -7.30
CA GLN A 141 2.37 26.30 -8.69
C GLN A 141 3.68 25.90 -9.36
N GLU A 142 3.73 24.66 -9.84
CA GLU A 142 4.85 24.16 -10.63
C GLU A 142 4.88 24.80 -12.03
N GLY A 143 6.05 25.25 -12.47
CA GLY A 143 6.26 25.75 -13.84
C GLY A 143 5.69 27.14 -14.13
N SER A 144 5.49 28.01 -13.12
CA SER A 144 5.05 29.39 -13.38
C SER A 144 6.20 30.26 -13.93
N ASP A 145 6.11 30.63 -15.22
CA ASP A 145 7.02 31.60 -15.87
C ASP A 145 6.72 33.07 -15.48
N ALA A 146 5.78 33.32 -14.57
CA ALA A 146 5.38 34.66 -14.13
C ALA A 146 5.58 34.83 -12.62
N ALA A 147 6.51 35.73 -12.25
CA ALA A 147 6.61 36.48 -10.98
C ALA A 147 6.44 35.74 -9.64
N GLY A 148 6.67 34.41 -9.59
CA GLY A 148 6.73 33.64 -8.36
C GLY A 148 5.98 32.32 -8.44
N SER A 149 6.46 31.30 -7.74
CA SER A 149 5.78 30.00 -7.65
C SER A 149 4.83 29.89 -6.46
N TYR A 150 4.71 30.95 -5.66
CA TYR A 150 3.92 30.99 -4.42
C TYR A 150 2.83 32.06 -4.46
N PHE A 151 1.62 31.70 -4.04
CA PHE A 151 0.43 32.55 -4.10
C PHE A 151 -0.25 32.60 -2.74
N LEU A 152 -0.39 33.79 -2.16
CA LEU A 152 -1.19 34.00 -0.96
C LEU A 152 -2.68 34.03 -1.32
N ILE A 153 -3.44 33.15 -0.68
CA ILE A 153 -4.90 33.14 -0.77
C ILE A 153 -5.49 33.71 0.54
N GLU A 154 -6.04 34.92 0.45
CA GLU A 154 -6.58 35.68 1.58
C GLU A 154 -8.02 35.28 1.93
N THR A 155 -8.25 33.97 2.05
CA THR A 155 -9.54 33.41 2.51
C THR A 155 -9.29 32.43 3.64
N ASN A 156 -9.96 32.62 4.78
CA ASN A 156 -9.81 31.73 5.93
C ASN A 156 -10.43 30.36 5.65
N LYS A 157 -9.59 29.32 5.69
CA LYS A 157 -10.00 27.93 5.52
C LYS A 157 -9.26 27.03 6.50
N ASN A 158 -9.90 25.91 6.87
CA ASN A 158 -9.19 24.82 7.55
C ASN A 158 -8.19 24.15 6.60
N PHE A 159 -7.25 23.38 7.14
CA PHE A 159 -6.12 22.84 6.37
C PHE A 159 -6.58 22.05 5.14
N THR A 160 -7.54 21.13 5.31
CA THR A 160 -8.06 20.30 4.22
C THR A 160 -8.78 21.13 3.15
N ALA A 161 -9.55 22.13 3.54
CA ALA A 161 -10.22 23.02 2.60
C ALA A 161 -9.24 23.96 1.88
N ALA A 162 -8.19 24.43 2.55
CA ALA A 162 -7.10 25.20 1.96
C ALA A 162 -6.33 24.36 0.93
N GLN A 163 -5.96 23.13 1.28
CA GLN A 163 -5.32 22.17 0.38
C GLN A 163 -6.14 21.91 -0.87
N ARG A 164 -7.45 21.63 -0.70
CA ARG A 164 -8.37 21.46 -1.83
C ARG A 164 -8.39 22.69 -2.71
N SER A 165 -8.50 23.87 -2.11
CA SER A 165 -8.52 25.15 -2.84
C SER A 165 -7.25 25.35 -3.67
N CYS A 166 -6.07 24.99 -3.14
CA CYS A 166 -4.83 25.02 -3.91
C CYS A 166 -4.84 24.00 -5.04
N ARG A 167 -5.29 22.76 -4.81
CA ARG A 167 -5.33 21.72 -5.85
C ARG A 167 -6.37 21.99 -6.96
N GLU A 168 -7.36 22.84 -6.71
CA GLU A 168 -8.34 23.27 -7.71
C GLU A 168 -7.76 24.26 -8.73
N HIS A 169 -6.83 25.14 -8.31
CA HIS A 169 -6.35 26.26 -9.13
C HIS A 169 -4.82 26.34 -9.30
N HIS A 170 -4.09 25.53 -8.53
CA HIS A 170 -2.63 25.46 -8.43
C HIS A 170 -2.18 23.99 -8.27
N THR A 171 -0.92 23.76 -7.88
CA THR A 171 -0.39 22.40 -7.66
C THR A 171 -0.82 21.83 -6.30
N ASP A 172 -0.47 22.50 -5.20
CA ASP A 172 -0.82 22.10 -3.82
C ASP A 172 -0.54 23.26 -2.84
N LEU A 173 -0.73 23.06 -1.54
CA LEU A 173 -0.14 23.93 -0.52
C LEU A 173 1.40 23.92 -0.63
N ALA A 174 2.01 25.06 -0.31
CA ALA A 174 3.44 25.27 -0.47
C ALA A 174 4.27 24.36 0.44
N SER A 175 5.21 23.63 -0.15
CA SER A 175 6.26 22.94 0.59
C SER A 175 7.43 23.89 0.83
N VAL A 176 8.12 23.76 1.96
CA VAL A 176 9.29 24.58 2.29
C VAL A 176 10.54 23.69 2.34
N ARG A 177 11.23 23.58 1.21
CA ARG A 177 12.32 22.60 1.04
C ARG A 177 13.69 23.16 1.45
N ASN A 178 13.83 24.48 1.50
CA ASN A 178 15.07 25.17 1.82
C ASN A 178 14.82 26.59 2.35
N ARG A 179 15.88 27.24 2.82
CA ARG A 179 15.86 28.60 3.38
C ARG A 179 15.34 29.66 2.39
N SER A 180 15.68 29.54 1.11
CA SER A 180 15.25 30.50 0.10
C SER A 180 13.75 30.44 -0.13
N GLU A 181 13.19 29.23 -0.25
CA GLU A 181 11.74 29.02 -0.34
C GLU A 181 11.04 29.54 0.93
N ASN A 182 11.60 29.29 2.11
CA ASN A 182 11.04 29.79 3.37
C ASN A 182 10.92 31.32 3.38
N GLU A 183 11.94 32.02 2.88
CA GLU A 183 11.96 33.47 2.82
C GLU A 183 10.99 34.01 1.76
N GLU A 184 10.92 33.38 0.58
CA GLU A 184 9.97 33.76 -0.47
C GLU A 184 8.51 33.60 0.01
N ILE A 185 8.21 32.49 0.67
CA ILE A 185 6.89 32.23 1.26
C ILE A 185 6.60 33.24 2.37
N ARG A 186 7.57 33.55 3.24
CA ARG A 186 7.42 34.56 4.32
C ARG A 186 7.09 35.94 3.75
N LEU A 187 7.79 36.35 2.70
CA LEU A 187 7.52 37.62 2.00
C LEU A 187 6.14 37.61 1.33
N THR A 188 5.77 36.49 0.70
CA THR A 188 4.47 36.30 0.06
C THR A 188 3.31 36.34 1.06
N ALA A 189 3.53 35.84 2.29
CA ALA A 189 2.54 35.83 3.36
C ALA A 189 2.21 37.23 3.92
N ARG A 190 3.02 38.26 3.63
CA ARG A 190 2.79 39.67 4.01
C ARG A 190 2.54 39.86 5.51
N GLY A 191 3.20 39.06 6.35
CA GLY A 191 3.08 39.10 7.81
C GLY A 191 1.89 38.35 8.39
N ASN A 192 1.06 37.70 7.57
CA ASN A 192 -0.02 36.85 8.03
C ASN A 192 0.49 35.49 8.53
N TYR A 193 -0.28 34.85 9.42
CA TYR A 193 -0.13 33.45 9.75
C TYR A 193 -0.83 32.64 8.66
N VAL A 194 -0.08 31.74 8.03
CA VAL A 194 -0.56 31.05 6.83
C VAL A 194 -0.36 29.55 6.95
N TRP A 195 -1.32 28.76 6.45
CA TRP A 195 -1.08 27.35 6.20
C TRP A 195 0.01 27.19 5.14
N ILE A 196 0.99 26.34 5.47
CA ILE A 196 1.91 25.74 4.51
C ILE A 196 1.54 24.27 4.37
N GLY A 197 2.05 23.58 3.35
CA GLY A 197 1.71 22.17 3.07
C GLY A 197 2.25 21.17 4.09
N LEU A 198 2.69 21.62 5.26
CA LEU A 198 3.25 20.78 6.30
C LEU A 198 2.11 20.15 7.09
N PHE A 199 2.09 18.82 7.18
CA PHE A 199 1.12 18.09 7.99
C PHE A 199 1.74 16.84 8.59
N MET A 200 1.22 16.40 9.71
CA MET A 200 1.53 15.12 10.31
C MET A 200 0.46 14.12 9.89
N GLU A 201 0.87 12.98 9.34
CA GLU A 201 0.00 11.80 9.31
C GLU A 201 0.37 10.96 10.53
N PRO A 202 -0.37 11.09 11.64
CA PRO A 202 0.04 10.50 12.89
C PRO A 202 -0.02 8.98 12.85
N TRP A 203 -1.00 8.39 12.16
CA TRP A 203 -1.19 6.96 12.15
C TRP A 203 -0.53 6.28 10.94
N LYS A 204 0.30 5.29 11.23
CA LYS A 204 1.00 4.48 10.23
C LYS A 204 0.84 3.01 10.47
N TRP A 205 0.83 2.27 9.37
CA TRP A 205 0.92 0.83 9.39
C TRP A 205 2.37 0.38 9.56
N SER A 206 2.55 -0.67 10.35
CA SER A 206 3.83 -1.36 10.58
C SER A 206 4.38 -2.04 9.31
N SER A 207 3.50 -2.30 8.34
CA SER A 207 3.82 -2.83 7.03
C SER A 207 3.18 -1.98 5.91
N PRO A 208 3.72 -1.98 4.68
CA PRO A 208 3.19 -1.18 3.57
C PRO A 208 1.70 -1.43 3.33
N SER A 209 0.96 -0.34 3.13
CA SER A 209 -0.50 -0.38 3.00
C SER A 209 -1.05 0.75 2.13
N ASN A 210 -2.35 0.66 1.81
CA ASN A 210 -3.12 1.78 1.30
C ASN A 210 -3.45 2.77 2.44
N PRO A 211 -2.92 4.01 2.40
CA PRO A 211 -3.11 4.96 3.48
C PRO A 211 -4.54 5.55 3.57
N ALA A 212 -5.41 5.35 2.58
CA ALA A 212 -6.70 6.04 2.51
C ALA A 212 -7.81 5.42 3.40
N PHE A 213 -7.77 4.11 3.68
CA PHE A 213 -8.82 3.45 4.44
C PHE A 213 -8.63 3.65 5.95
N ARG A 214 -9.67 4.12 6.64
CA ARG A 214 -9.71 4.28 8.09
C ARG A 214 -11.08 3.84 8.60
N ASN A 215 -11.12 3.03 9.65
CA ASN A 215 -12.37 2.57 10.26
C ASN A 215 -12.38 2.77 11.78
N TRP A 216 -12.01 3.97 12.22
CA TRP A 216 -12.04 4.35 13.63
C TRP A 216 -13.45 4.36 14.21
N ALA A 217 -13.59 4.03 15.49
CA ALA A 217 -14.83 4.21 16.22
C ALA A 217 -15.16 5.72 16.38
N ASP A 218 -16.42 6.01 16.66
CA ASP A 218 -16.87 7.40 16.88
C ASP A 218 -16.06 8.07 18.00
N GLY A 219 -15.52 9.25 17.70
CA GLY A 219 -14.77 10.05 18.67
C GLY A 219 -13.28 9.72 18.78
N VAL A 220 -12.76 8.71 18.09
CA VAL A 220 -11.33 8.38 18.05
C VAL A 220 -10.78 8.43 16.61
N PRO A 221 -9.46 8.62 16.41
CA PRO A 221 -8.42 8.82 17.42
C PRO A 221 -8.45 10.26 17.93
N ASP A 222 -8.65 10.43 19.24
CA ASP A 222 -8.61 11.74 19.91
C ASP A 222 -7.40 11.89 20.84
N ASN A 223 -6.64 10.81 21.02
CA ASN A 223 -5.53 10.68 21.96
C ASN A 223 -5.91 11.24 23.35
N ALA A 224 -7.13 10.95 23.82
CA ALA A 224 -7.69 11.56 25.02
C ALA A 224 -6.83 11.36 26.29
N ALA A 225 -6.11 10.23 26.36
CA ALA A 225 -5.20 9.91 27.46
C ALA A 225 -3.74 10.34 27.22
N GLY A 226 -3.41 10.86 26.04
CA GLY A 226 -2.06 11.30 25.68
C GLY A 226 -1.04 10.16 25.49
N ASN A 227 -1.48 8.91 25.49
CA ASN A 227 -0.64 7.71 25.35
C ASN A 227 -1.29 6.61 24.51
N GLU A 228 -2.33 6.91 23.74
CA GLU A 228 -3.07 5.95 22.91
C GLU A 228 -2.43 5.77 21.54
N ASP A 229 -1.12 5.53 21.53
CA ASP A 229 -0.27 5.55 20.34
C ASP A 229 -0.31 4.23 19.53
N CYS A 230 -1.16 3.28 19.91
CA CYS A 230 -1.31 2.00 19.22
C CYS A 230 -2.79 1.73 18.94
N ALA A 231 -3.11 1.12 17.80
CA ALA A 231 -4.49 0.84 17.45
C ALA A 231 -4.86 -0.61 17.72
N SER A 232 -6.08 -0.81 18.21
CA SER A 232 -6.71 -2.12 18.36
C SER A 232 -8.00 -2.21 17.54
N LEU A 233 -8.32 -3.41 17.05
CA LEU A 233 -9.62 -3.72 16.46
C LEU A 233 -10.56 -4.12 17.60
N LEU A 234 -11.73 -3.47 17.68
CA LEU A 234 -12.80 -3.87 18.59
C LEU A 234 -13.49 -5.11 18.01
N MET A 235 -13.53 -6.20 18.79
CA MET A 235 -14.03 -7.50 18.35
C MET A 235 -15.43 -7.82 18.87
N ALA A 236 -15.94 -7.06 19.84
CA ALA A 236 -17.22 -7.31 20.48
C ALA A 236 -18.04 -6.03 20.73
N GLY A 237 -19.33 -6.20 21.04
CA GLY A 237 -20.26 -5.09 21.31
C GLY A 237 -20.73 -4.35 20.05
N SER A 238 -21.42 -3.21 20.25
CA SER A 238 -21.97 -2.40 19.16
C SER A 238 -20.92 -1.76 18.26
N SER A 239 -19.68 -1.68 18.72
CA SER A 239 -18.55 -1.10 18.00
C SER A 239 -17.63 -2.16 17.38
N ALA A 240 -18.07 -3.42 17.31
CA ALA A 240 -17.29 -4.48 16.67
C ALA A 240 -16.98 -4.12 15.20
N GLY A 241 -15.72 -4.29 14.80
CA GLY A 241 -15.21 -3.94 13.48
C GLY A 241 -14.58 -2.56 13.39
N TYR A 242 -14.82 -1.67 14.37
CA TYR A 242 -14.17 -0.37 14.44
C TYR A 242 -12.84 -0.43 15.18
N TRP A 243 -11.98 0.56 14.93
CA TRP A 243 -10.66 0.67 15.54
C TRP A 243 -10.69 1.63 16.72
N ASN A 244 -9.87 1.36 17.72
CA ASN A 244 -9.71 2.22 18.88
C ASN A 244 -8.24 2.58 19.10
N GLY A 245 -7.96 3.81 19.52
CA GLY A 245 -6.67 4.17 20.10
C GLY A 245 -6.50 3.46 21.44
N THR A 246 -5.34 2.88 21.70
CA THR A 246 -5.11 2.07 22.90
C THR A 246 -3.66 2.22 23.32
N GLY A 247 -3.42 2.33 24.63
CA GLY A 247 -2.07 2.44 25.16
C GLY A 247 -1.20 1.25 24.76
N CYS A 248 -0.04 1.51 24.14
CA CYS A 248 0.81 0.47 23.56
C CYS A 248 1.27 -0.61 24.55
N ASP A 249 1.29 -0.30 25.85
CA ASP A 249 1.67 -1.21 26.94
C ASP A 249 0.55 -2.16 27.38
N GLN A 250 -0.69 -1.96 26.91
CA GLN A 250 -1.80 -2.86 27.21
C GLN A 250 -1.51 -4.26 26.68
N ARG A 251 -1.90 -5.29 27.44
CA ARG A 251 -1.73 -6.68 26.99
C ARG A 251 -3.02 -7.15 26.33
N LEU A 252 -2.99 -7.33 25.01
CA LEU A 252 -4.13 -7.78 24.21
C LEU A 252 -3.72 -8.96 23.33
N PRO A 253 -4.68 -9.81 22.91
CA PRO A 253 -4.51 -10.69 21.76
C PRO A 253 -4.28 -9.84 20.51
N PHE A 254 -3.86 -10.46 19.41
CA PHE A 254 -3.41 -9.70 18.26
C PHE A 254 -3.63 -10.44 16.96
N PHE A 255 -3.70 -9.67 15.87
CA PHE A 255 -3.84 -10.18 14.52
C PHE A 255 -2.52 -10.04 13.78
N CYS A 256 -2.04 -11.12 13.19
CA CYS A 256 -0.94 -11.09 12.24
C CYS A 256 -1.47 -11.23 10.81
N PHE A 257 -0.68 -10.83 9.82
CA PHE A 257 -0.91 -11.24 8.43
C PHE A 257 0.29 -11.98 7.85
N SER A 258 -0.01 -12.82 6.87
CA SER A 258 0.96 -13.42 5.96
C SER A 258 0.66 -12.92 4.54
N GLU A 259 1.69 -12.50 3.82
CA GLU A 259 1.56 -12.32 2.37
C GLU A 259 1.42 -13.68 1.69
N LYS A 260 0.35 -13.87 0.91
CA LYS A 260 0.33 -15.01 -0.01
C LYS A 260 1.44 -14.79 -1.05
N LYS A 261 2.51 -15.57 -0.92
CA LYS A 261 3.53 -15.66 -1.96
C LYS A 261 2.86 -16.24 -3.19
N ARG A 262 2.62 -15.39 -4.20
CA ARG A 262 2.24 -15.84 -5.53
C ARG A 262 3.39 -16.64 -6.11
N VAL A 263 3.36 -17.97 -5.95
CA VAL A 263 4.31 -18.83 -6.65
C VAL A 263 3.83 -18.99 -8.08
N VAL A 264 4.51 -18.30 -8.98
CA VAL A 264 4.37 -18.53 -10.41
C VAL A 264 5.25 -19.70 -10.79
N MET A 265 4.65 -20.85 -11.10
CA MET A 265 5.37 -21.96 -11.70
C MET A 265 5.23 -21.89 -13.23
N ARG A 266 6.38 -21.98 -13.91
CA ARG A 266 6.45 -22.04 -15.38
C ARG A 266 6.56 -23.50 -15.81
N VAL A 267 5.63 -23.96 -16.64
CA VAL A 267 5.60 -25.35 -17.11
C VAL A 267 5.66 -25.37 -18.63
N GLY A 268 6.59 -26.16 -19.19
CA GLY A 268 6.64 -26.45 -20.62
C GLY A 268 5.77 -27.66 -20.93
N LEU A 269 4.80 -27.51 -21.83
CA LEU A 269 3.93 -28.59 -22.31
C LEU A 269 4.22 -28.88 -23.79
N GLN A 270 4.05 -30.14 -24.18
CA GLN A 270 4.26 -30.59 -25.55
C GLN A 270 2.94 -30.58 -26.32
N LEU A 271 2.93 -29.85 -27.43
CA LEU A 271 1.81 -29.81 -28.37
C LEU A 271 2.20 -30.49 -29.68
N GLU A 272 1.41 -31.46 -30.12
CA GLU A 272 1.59 -32.09 -31.43
C GLU A 272 1.42 -31.06 -32.56
N LYS A 273 2.30 -31.15 -33.57
CA LYS A 273 2.26 -30.27 -34.73
C LYS A 273 0.89 -30.25 -35.40
N GLY A 274 0.36 -29.05 -35.64
CA GLY A 274 -0.91 -28.82 -36.33
C GLY A 274 -2.17 -29.06 -35.50
N LYS A 275 -2.05 -29.42 -34.21
CA LYS A 275 -3.20 -29.53 -33.30
C LYS A 275 -3.59 -28.18 -32.72
N ASN A 276 -4.89 -27.93 -32.62
CA ASN A 276 -5.41 -26.75 -31.96
C ASN A 276 -5.48 -26.99 -30.44
N PRO A 277 -4.79 -26.20 -29.60
CA PRO A 277 -4.77 -26.40 -28.15
C PRO A 277 -6.14 -26.18 -27.48
N ASN A 278 -7.10 -25.53 -28.16
CA ASN A 278 -8.46 -25.37 -27.66
C ASN A 278 -9.40 -26.56 -27.94
N GLU A 279 -8.97 -27.58 -28.68
CA GLU A 279 -9.78 -28.78 -28.89
C GLU A 279 -9.94 -29.56 -27.58
N PRO A 280 -11.14 -30.08 -27.23
CA PRO A 280 -11.37 -30.76 -25.96
C PRO A 280 -10.40 -31.92 -25.67
N GLY A 281 -10.10 -32.74 -26.67
CA GLY A 281 -9.15 -33.86 -26.53
C GLY A 281 -7.70 -33.40 -26.33
N VAL A 282 -7.30 -32.30 -26.98
CA VAL A 282 -5.98 -31.70 -26.83
C VAL A 282 -5.86 -31.03 -25.46
N ARG A 283 -6.91 -30.32 -25.00
CA ARG A 283 -7.01 -29.74 -23.65
C ARG A 283 -6.84 -30.80 -22.57
N GLU A 284 -7.49 -31.96 -22.69
CA GLU A 284 -7.37 -33.02 -21.69
C GLU A 284 -5.97 -33.66 -21.71
N SER A 285 -5.37 -33.86 -22.89
CA SER A 285 -3.99 -34.35 -23.03
C SER A 285 -2.98 -33.40 -22.35
N LEU A 286 -3.08 -32.10 -22.62
CA LEU A 286 -2.24 -31.07 -22.00
C LEU A 286 -2.45 -31.00 -20.48
N LEU A 287 -3.69 -31.16 -20.00
CA LEU A 287 -4.00 -31.17 -18.57
C LEU A 287 -3.38 -32.38 -17.86
N ASN A 288 -3.36 -33.54 -18.51
CA ASN A 288 -2.73 -34.74 -18.00
C ASN A 288 -1.19 -34.64 -17.96
N GLN A 289 -0.57 -34.00 -18.96
CA GLN A 289 0.86 -33.67 -18.89
C GLN A 289 1.16 -32.79 -17.67
N MET A 290 0.33 -31.76 -17.43
CA MET A 290 0.44 -30.89 -16.26
C MET A 290 0.30 -31.66 -14.94
N ARG A 291 -0.71 -32.54 -14.82
CA ARG A 291 -0.88 -33.42 -13.64
C ARG A 291 0.37 -34.26 -13.38
N GLY A 292 0.95 -34.86 -14.43
CA GLY A 292 2.15 -35.69 -14.32
C GLY A 292 3.43 -34.93 -13.96
N LEU A 293 3.53 -33.65 -14.33
CA LEU A 293 4.65 -32.79 -13.92
C LEU A 293 4.54 -32.35 -12.46
N LEU A 294 3.31 -32.07 -12.01
CA LEU A 294 3.02 -31.61 -10.65
C LEU A 294 3.19 -32.72 -9.61
N SER A 295 2.73 -33.94 -9.91
CA SER A 295 2.87 -35.08 -8.99
C SER A 295 4.32 -35.45 -8.65
N LYS A 296 5.29 -35.01 -9.46
CA LYS A 296 6.72 -35.22 -9.20
C LYS A 296 7.33 -34.22 -8.22
N HIS A 297 6.70 -33.07 -8.03
CA HIS A 297 7.27 -31.95 -7.28
C HIS A 297 6.43 -31.56 -6.06
N THR A 298 5.16 -31.97 -5.98
CA THR A 298 4.26 -31.67 -4.87
C THR A 298 3.31 -32.83 -4.55
N VAL A 299 2.90 -32.95 -3.29
CA VAL A 299 1.83 -33.85 -2.86
C VAL A 299 0.50 -33.21 -3.24
N MET A 300 -0.07 -33.65 -4.37
CA MET A 300 -1.35 -33.20 -4.92
C MET A 300 -2.54 -33.88 -4.20
N ASP A 301 -2.62 -33.78 -2.88
CA ASP A 301 -3.72 -34.39 -2.13
C ASP A 301 -4.87 -33.37 -2.02
N ARG A 302 -5.88 -33.52 -2.89
CA ARG A 302 -7.14 -32.73 -3.03
C ARG A 302 -7.16 -31.51 -3.98
N THR A 303 -6.17 -31.31 -4.83
CA THR A 303 -6.20 -30.22 -5.84
C THR A 303 -6.94 -30.64 -7.13
N SER A 304 -8.02 -29.93 -7.48
CA SER A 304 -8.71 -30.11 -8.77
C SER A 304 -8.13 -29.20 -9.84
N LEU A 305 -7.33 -29.76 -10.74
CA LEU A 305 -6.83 -29.04 -11.93
C LEU A 305 -7.91 -28.97 -13.00
N LYS A 306 -8.27 -27.75 -13.41
CA LYS A 306 -9.18 -27.46 -14.52
C LYS A 306 -8.66 -26.27 -15.32
N TRP A 307 -8.98 -26.24 -16.60
CA TRP A 307 -8.75 -25.06 -17.43
C TRP A 307 -9.76 -23.96 -17.06
N LYS A 308 -9.30 -22.72 -17.00
CA LYS A 308 -10.16 -21.54 -16.84
C LYS A 308 -10.48 -20.98 -18.22
N GLU A 309 -11.74 -21.09 -18.62
CA GLU A 309 -12.21 -20.48 -19.86
C GLU A 309 -12.35 -18.96 -19.67
N GLN A 310 -11.93 -18.19 -20.67
CA GLN A 310 -12.15 -16.75 -20.70
C GLN A 310 -13.56 -16.42 -21.21
N LYS A 311 -13.91 -15.13 -21.22
CA LYS A 311 -15.24 -14.66 -21.66
C LYS A 311 -15.57 -15.06 -23.11
N ASP A 312 -14.57 -15.37 -23.92
CA ASP A 312 -14.70 -15.83 -25.30
C ASP A 312 -14.79 -17.36 -25.44
N GLY A 313 -14.81 -18.12 -24.33
CA GLY A 313 -14.87 -19.57 -24.32
C GLY A 313 -13.54 -20.27 -24.66
N LEU A 314 -12.47 -19.49 -24.88
CA LEU A 314 -11.15 -20.03 -25.19
C LEU A 314 -10.31 -20.13 -23.90
N VAL A 315 -9.43 -21.13 -23.89
CA VAL A 315 -8.44 -21.35 -22.84
C VAL A 315 -7.07 -20.87 -23.31
N PHE A 316 -6.76 -21.07 -24.60
CA PHE A 316 -5.50 -20.72 -25.21
C PHE A 316 -5.69 -19.62 -26.24
N HIS A 317 -4.91 -18.54 -26.13
CA HIS A 317 -4.94 -17.41 -27.06
C HIS A 317 -3.63 -17.34 -27.83
N PRO A 318 -3.67 -17.20 -29.17
CA PRO A 318 -2.46 -16.91 -29.94
C PRO A 318 -1.91 -15.55 -29.52
N GLU A 319 -0.60 -15.47 -29.32
CA GLU A 319 0.06 -14.19 -29.08
C GLU A 319 -0.08 -13.32 -30.34
N LYS A 320 -0.46 -12.06 -30.16
CA LYS A 320 -0.42 -11.08 -31.26
C LYS A 320 1.02 -10.58 -31.37
N ASP A 321 1.64 -10.76 -32.55
CA ASP A 321 2.97 -10.24 -32.87
C ASP A 321 3.08 -8.77 -32.43
N LYS A 322 3.78 -8.54 -31.31
CA LYS A 322 4.32 -7.22 -30.99
C LYS A 322 5.65 -7.14 -31.71
N GLY A 323 5.66 -6.48 -32.86
CA GLY A 323 6.86 -6.26 -33.66
C GLY A 323 7.94 -5.53 -32.84
N GLU A 324 8.86 -6.28 -32.26
CA GLU A 324 10.13 -5.78 -31.74
C GLU A 324 11.27 -6.68 -32.21
N ILE A 325 12.40 -6.05 -32.49
CA ILE A 325 13.55 -6.53 -33.26
C ILE A 325 14.21 -7.75 -32.58
N TRP A 326 14.23 -8.90 -33.27
CA TRP A 326 14.82 -10.16 -32.78
C TRP A 326 16.31 -10.29 -33.13
N ASP A 327 17.14 -10.69 -32.15
CA ASP A 327 18.56 -11.06 -32.33
C ASP A 327 18.67 -12.30 -33.25
N PRO A 328 19.39 -12.22 -34.39
CA PRO A 328 19.43 -13.29 -35.39
C PRO A 328 20.14 -14.58 -34.94
N ARG A 329 20.69 -14.65 -33.72
CA ARG A 329 21.33 -15.88 -33.18
C ARG A 329 20.35 -16.91 -32.62
N PHE A 330 19.06 -16.60 -32.51
CA PHE A 330 18.02 -17.53 -32.10
C PHE A 330 17.18 -17.98 -33.29
N THR A 331 17.78 -18.78 -34.18
CA THR A 331 17.07 -19.39 -35.32
C THR A 331 17.03 -20.91 -35.18
N GLN A 332 16.01 -21.40 -34.48
CA GLN A 332 15.34 -22.66 -34.87
C GLN A 332 13.86 -22.51 -34.55
N SER A 333 13.04 -22.68 -35.59
CA SER A 333 11.61 -22.42 -35.65
C SER A 333 10.82 -23.08 -34.51
N LEU A 334 10.41 -22.31 -33.52
CA LEU A 334 9.43 -22.75 -32.52
C LEU A 334 8.40 -21.62 -32.37
N GLN A 335 7.18 -21.85 -32.85
CA GLN A 335 6.04 -21.02 -32.50
C GLN A 335 5.71 -21.30 -31.02
N SER A 336 6.27 -20.50 -30.11
CA SER A 336 5.92 -20.55 -28.69
C SER A 336 4.59 -19.82 -28.47
N VAL A 337 3.59 -20.51 -27.94
CA VAL A 337 2.31 -19.91 -27.53
C VAL A 337 2.38 -19.56 -26.04
N PHE A 338 2.13 -18.30 -25.71
CA PHE A 338 2.09 -17.80 -24.33
C PHE A 338 0.72 -18.07 -23.70
N VAL A 339 0.69 -18.60 -22.48
CA VAL A 339 -0.55 -18.84 -21.76
C VAL A 339 -0.41 -18.42 -20.29
N VAL A 340 -1.29 -17.52 -19.86
CA VAL A 340 -1.46 -17.18 -18.44
C VAL A 340 -2.61 -18.02 -17.88
N LEU A 341 -2.32 -18.80 -16.85
CA LEU A 341 -3.28 -19.62 -16.13
C LEU A 341 -3.54 -19.04 -14.74
N SER A 342 -4.76 -19.24 -14.27
CA SER A 342 -5.16 -19.08 -12.87
C SER A 342 -5.66 -20.45 -12.45
N VAL A 343 -5.00 -21.07 -11.47
CA VAL A 343 -5.43 -22.36 -10.90
C VAL A 343 -5.94 -22.03 -9.51
N ASP A 344 -7.17 -22.43 -9.20
CA ASP A 344 -7.66 -22.39 -7.82
C ASP A 344 -6.90 -23.45 -7.02
N SER A 345 -5.86 -23.01 -6.32
CA SER A 345 -5.15 -23.79 -5.32
C SER A 345 -5.16 -23.03 -4.00
N PRO A 346 -5.35 -23.71 -2.85
CA PRO A 346 -5.18 -23.08 -1.54
C PRO A 346 -3.74 -22.59 -1.29
N HIS A 347 -2.78 -22.95 -2.17
CA HIS A 347 -1.37 -22.60 -2.04
C HIS A 347 -0.82 -21.71 -3.17
N PHE A 348 -1.53 -21.54 -4.29
CA PHE A 348 -1.00 -20.88 -5.49
C PHE A 348 -2.06 -20.10 -6.26
N ASP A 349 -1.79 -18.82 -6.61
CA ASP A 349 -2.80 -17.94 -7.24
C ASP A 349 -2.74 -17.93 -8.79
N TYR A 350 -1.57 -18.14 -9.43
CA TYR A 350 -1.42 -18.08 -10.90
C TYR A 350 -0.29 -18.97 -11.44
N TRP A 351 -0.45 -19.44 -12.68
CA TRP A 351 0.48 -20.32 -13.39
C TRP A 351 0.78 -19.72 -14.77
N PHE A 352 1.98 -19.94 -15.32
CA PHE A 352 2.30 -19.55 -16.69
C PHE A 352 2.74 -20.80 -17.45
N VAL A 353 2.09 -21.11 -18.55
CA VAL A 353 2.37 -22.32 -19.33
C VAL A 353 2.88 -21.94 -20.70
N TRP A 354 3.99 -22.57 -21.08
CA TRP A 354 4.60 -22.44 -22.39
C TRP A 354 4.31 -23.70 -23.17
N LEU A 355 3.70 -23.55 -24.35
CA LEU A 355 3.53 -24.65 -25.28
C LEU A 355 4.68 -24.63 -26.29
N PHE A 356 5.44 -25.72 -26.33
CA PHE A 356 6.43 -25.95 -27.38
C PHE A 356 5.82 -26.94 -28.37
N GLN A 357 5.69 -26.51 -29.63
CA GLN A 357 5.40 -27.43 -30.72
C GLN A 357 6.67 -28.20 -31.08
N TYR A 358 6.59 -29.51 -31.14
CA TYR A 358 7.66 -30.38 -31.64
C TYR A 358 7.26 -31.03 -32.96
#